data_AF-A0A1H8QMV2-F1
#
_entry.id   AF-A0A1H8QMV2-F1
#
_cell.length_a   1.000
_cell.length_b   1.000
_cell.length_c   1.000
_cell.angle_alpha   90.00
_cell.angle_beta   90.00
_cell.angle_gamma   90.00
#
_symmetry.space_group_name_H-M   'P 1'
#
loop_
_entity.id
_entity.type
_entity.pdbx_description
1 polymer ?
#
loop_
_entity_poly.entity_id
_entity_poly.type
_entity_poly.pdbx_seq_one_letter_code
_entity_poly.pdbx_strand_id
1 'polypeptide(L)'
;MTEVNERTSIDFGIALKALAEPTRFKIAQLLLERHHCSRSISKTLGISESAVSQHMSVLKKAGLVEGFRHGYHVHYVLRPEALRAMVAHLEQWIERTERIEDCHETNPCRFKLDDGTNGCLYRSE
;
A
#
# COMPACT_ATOMS: atom_id res chain seq x y z
N MET A 1 -18.96 -14.59 -11.35
CA MET A 1 -18.69 -15.55 -10.26
C MET A 1 -17.18 -15.63 -10.08
N THR A 2 -16.63 -14.75 -9.25
CA THR A 2 -15.23 -14.81 -8.82
C THR A 2 -15.27 -14.96 -7.32
N GLU A 3 -15.16 -16.22 -6.88
CA GLU A 3 -14.89 -16.56 -5.49
C GLU A 3 -13.59 -15.86 -5.08
N VAL A 4 -13.70 -14.86 -4.21
CA VAL A 4 -12.54 -14.20 -3.62
C VAL A 4 -11.96 -15.18 -2.61
N ASN A 5 -10.98 -15.94 -3.07
CA ASN A 5 -10.22 -16.94 -2.32
C ASN A 5 -9.64 -16.35 -1.02
N GLU A 6 -10.08 -16.89 0.11
CA GLU A 6 -9.72 -16.55 1.51
C GLU A 6 -8.23 -16.68 1.89
N ARG A 7 -7.30 -16.83 0.94
CA ARG A 7 -5.88 -17.11 1.21
C ARG A 7 -4.88 -15.99 0.89
N THR A 8 -5.35 -14.77 0.65
CA THR A 8 -4.45 -13.61 0.45
C THR A 8 -4.82 -12.43 1.35
N SER A 9 -4.82 -12.63 2.66
CA SER A 9 -4.93 -11.51 3.61
C SER A 9 -3.60 -10.76 3.68
N ILE A 10 -3.45 -9.74 2.83
CA ILE A 10 -2.43 -8.71 3.03
C ILE A 10 -3.00 -7.67 3.99
N ASP A 11 -2.19 -7.23 4.96
CA ASP A 11 -2.56 -6.08 5.78
C ASP A 11 -2.43 -4.80 4.93
N PHE A 12 -3.56 -4.17 4.64
CA PHE A 12 -3.64 -2.99 3.78
C PHE A 12 -2.82 -1.82 4.33
N GLY A 13 -2.81 -1.60 5.65
CA GLY A 13 -2.05 -0.51 6.27
C GLY A 13 -0.54 -0.73 6.21
N ILE A 14 -0.09 -1.97 6.45
CA ILE A 14 1.32 -2.36 6.31
C ILE A 14 1.76 -2.25 4.85
N ALA A 15 0.92 -2.68 3.90
CA ALA A 15 1.20 -2.59 2.47
C ALA A 15 1.37 -1.14 2.00
N LEU A 16 0.44 -0.25 2.38
CA LEU A 16 0.54 1.18 2.08
C LEU A 16 1.80 1.79 2.69
N LYS A 17 2.09 1.50 3.97
CA LYS A 17 3.30 2.01 4.64
C LYS A 17 4.59 1.50 3.98
N ALA A 18 4.58 0.27 3.46
CA ALA A 18 5.69 -0.28 2.71
C ALA A 18 5.84 0.46 1.37
N LEU A 19 4.77 0.71 0.62
CA LEU A 19 4.86 1.40 -0.67
C LEU A 19 5.08 2.92 -0.56
N ALA A 20 4.73 3.55 0.56
CA ALA A 20 4.86 4.99 0.77
C ALA A 20 6.31 5.51 0.83
N GLU A 21 7.32 4.63 0.92
CA GLU A 21 8.72 5.06 0.87
C GLU A 21 9.23 5.08 -0.58
N PRO A 22 9.83 6.20 -1.04
CA PRO A 22 10.16 6.41 -2.45
C PRO A 22 11.02 5.32 -3.09
N THR A 23 12.01 4.80 -2.35
CA THR A 23 12.91 3.76 -2.86
C THR A 23 12.18 2.44 -3.04
N ARG A 24 11.36 2.03 -2.06
CA ARG A 24 10.52 0.84 -2.17
C ARG A 24 9.50 0.95 -3.30
N PHE A 25 8.93 2.13 -3.52
CA PHE A 25 8.04 2.35 -4.67
C PHE A 25 8.77 2.16 -5.99
N LYS A 26 9.96 2.76 -6.17
CA LYS A 26 10.79 2.56 -7.37
C LYS A 26 11.19 1.10 -7.57
N ILE A 27 11.54 0.40 -6.48
CA ILE A 27 11.82 -1.04 -6.52
C ILE A 27 10.60 -1.80 -7.05
N ALA A 28 9.42 -1.53 -6.52
CA ALA A 28 8.18 -2.17 -6.98
C ALA A 28 7.96 -1.90 -8.48
N GLN A 29 8.14 -0.67 -8.94
CA GLN A 29 8.03 -0.33 -10.37
C GLN A 29 9.02 -1.13 -11.25
N LEU A 30 10.28 -1.27 -10.82
CA LEU A 30 11.26 -2.08 -11.55
C LEU A 30 10.83 -3.55 -11.64
N LEU A 31 10.24 -4.10 -10.58
CA LEU A 31 9.75 -5.48 -10.57
C LEU A 31 8.56 -5.72 -11.52
N LEU A 32 7.89 -4.67 -12.01
CA LEU A 32 6.84 -4.78 -13.02
C LEU A 32 7.41 -4.96 -14.44
N GLU A 33 8.64 -4.53 -14.69
CA GLU A 33 9.28 -4.68 -16.01
C GLU A 33 9.76 -6.11 -16.25
N ARG A 34 10.36 -6.72 -15.22
CA ARG A 34 10.93 -8.07 -15.26
C ARG A 34 11.33 -8.56 -13.86
N HIS A 35 11.69 -9.83 -13.76
CA HIS A 35 12.24 -10.41 -12.55
C HIS A 35 13.66 -9.89 -12.31
N HIS A 36 13.89 -9.21 -11.18
CA HIS A 36 15.20 -8.67 -10.84
C HIS A 36 15.86 -9.40 -9.67
N CYS A 37 17.19 -9.55 -9.73
CA CYS A 37 18.00 -9.90 -8.56
C CYS A 37 18.42 -8.65 -7.78
N SER A 38 18.83 -8.82 -6.52
CA SER A 38 19.26 -7.72 -5.64
C SER A 38 20.35 -6.84 -6.25
N ARG A 39 21.34 -7.46 -6.89
CA ARG A 39 22.44 -6.77 -7.59
C ARG A 39 21.95 -5.92 -8.75
N SER A 40 20.99 -6.41 -9.54
CA SER A 40 20.44 -5.64 -10.65
C SER A 40 19.75 -4.38 -10.14
N ILE A 41 18.94 -4.49 -9.09
CA ILE A 41 18.22 -3.35 -8.48
C ILE A 41 19.21 -2.34 -7.89
N SER A 42 20.22 -2.84 -7.19
CA SER A 42 21.29 -2.02 -6.62
C SER A 42 21.98 -1.18 -7.69
N LYS A 43 22.35 -1.79 -8.82
CA LYS A 43 22.96 -1.07 -9.95
C LYS A 43 22.01 -0.06 -10.56
N THR A 44 20.75 -0.41 -10.78
CA THR A 44 19.75 0.48 -11.40
C THR A 44 19.44 1.69 -10.53
N LEU A 45 19.34 1.52 -9.21
CA LEU A 45 18.97 2.58 -8.27
C LEU A 45 20.18 3.32 -7.67
N GLY A 46 21.41 2.86 -7.92
CA GLY A 46 22.62 3.47 -7.36
C GLY A 46 22.75 3.33 -5.84
N ILE A 47 22.18 2.28 -5.25
CA ILE A 47 22.20 2.02 -3.80
C ILE A 47 22.94 0.71 -3.50
N SER A 48 23.36 0.47 -2.27
CA SER A 48 24.07 -0.76 -1.91
C SER A 48 23.16 -2.02 -1.96
N GLU A 49 23.74 -3.19 -2.24
CA GLU A 49 23.01 -4.47 -2.19
C GLU A 49 22.42 -4.75 -0.79
N SER A 50 23.06 -4.24 0.27
CA SER A 50 22.54 -4.30 1.65
C SER A 50 21.27 -3.47 1.81
N ALA A 51 21.26 -2.22 1.31
CA ALA A 51 20.06 -1.39 1.32
C ALA A 51 18.92 -2.04 0.54
N VAL A 52 19.18 -2.58 -0.66
CA VAL A 52 18.18 -3.36 -1.42
C VAL A 52 17.62 -4.51 -0.59
N SER A 53 18.48 -5.27 0.09
CA SER A 53 18.05 -6.41 0.90
C SER A 53 17.16 -5.97 2.07
N GLN A 54 17.44 -4.82 2.69
CA GLN A 54 16.57 -4.24 3.72
C GLN A 54 15.21 -3.83 3.14
N HIS A 55 15.17 -3.12 2.02
CA HIS A 55 13.92 -2.77 1.33
C HIS A 55 13.10 -4.01 0.95
N MET A 56 13.77 -5.05 0.43
CA MET A 56 13.13 -6.32 0.08
C MET A 56 12.58 -7.05 1.30
N SER A 57 13.26 -6.99 2.44
CA SER A 57 12.76 -7.58 3.69
C SER A 57 11.45 -6.91 4.13
N VAL A 58 11.36 -5.58 4.04
CA VAL A 58 10.14 -4.84 4.35
C VAL A 58 9.01 -5.20 3.37
N LEU A 59 9.29 -5.20 2.06
CA LEU A 59 8.30 -5.55 1.04
C LEU A 59 7.81 -7.00 1.17
N LYS A 60 8.70 -7.94 1.52
CA LYS A 60 8.36 -9.35 1.78
C LYS A 60 7.48 -9.50 3.02
N LYS A 61 7.83 -8.82 4.12
CA LYS A 61 7.02 -8.81 5.34
C LYS A 61 5.64 -8.21 5.12
N ALA A 62 5.54 -7.22 4.23
CA ALA A 62 4.27 -6.66 3.79
C ALA A 62 3.50 -7.57 2.82
N GLY A 63 4.03 -8.72 2.42
CA GLY A 63 3.36 -9.65 1.50
C GLY A 63 3.27 -9.18 0.04
N LEU A 64 3.98 -8.10 -0.31
CA LEU A 64 3.93 -7.45 -1.63
C LEU A 64 4.83 -8.15 -2.65
N VAL A 65 5.96 -8.70 -2.21
CA VAL A 65 6.93 -9.36 -3.09
C VAL A 65 7.24 -10.76 -2.59
N GLU A 66 7.57 -11.63 -3.52
CA GLU A 66 8.15 -12.94 -3.24
C GLU A 66 9.51 -13.06 -3.90
N GLY A 67 10.34 -13.98 -3.41
CA GLY A 67 11.63 -14.25 -4.03
C GLY A 67 11.86 -15.73 -4.20
N PHE A 68 12.33 -16.12 -5.38
CA PHE A 68 12.69 -17.49 -5.72
C PHE A 68 14.16 -17.57 -6.11
N ARG A 69 14.77 -18.73 -5.88
CA ARG A 69 16.15 -18.97 -6.28
C ARG A 69 16.21 -19.32 -7.76
N HIS A 70 17.07 -18.63 -8.48
CA HIS A 70 17.40 -18.93 -9.86
C HIS A 70 18.93 -18.98 -10.00
N GLY A 71 19.46 -20.20 -10.08
CA GLY A 71 20.91 -20.44 -9.96
C GLY A 71 21.45 -19.96 -8.61
N TYR A 72 22.50 -19.14 -8.64
CA TYR A 72 23.15 -18.58 -7.45
C TYR A 72 22.46 -17.33 -6.89
N HIS A 73 21.45 -16.77 -7.59
CA HIS A 73 20.83 -15.51 -7.23
C HIS A 73 19.36 -15.69 -6.82
N VAL A 74 18.90 -14.84 -5.90
CA VAL A 74 17.47 -14.71 -5.59
C VAL A 74 16.90 -13.64 -6.51
N HIS A 75 15.88 -14.02 -7.26
CA HIS A 75 15.07 -13.11 -8.07
C HIS A 75 13.77 -12.80 -7.34
N TYR A 76 13.30 -11.57 -7.52
CA TYR A 76 12.10 -11.06 -6.87
C TYR A 76 11.03 -10.76 -7.89
N VAL A 77 9.78 -10.93 -7.48
CA VAL A 77 8.58 -10.55 -8.23
C VAL A 77 7.56 -9.91 -7.30
N LEU A 78 6.77 -8.99 -7.86
CA LEU A 78 5.56 -8.50 -7.20
C LEU A 78 4.47 -9.56 -7.25
N ARG A 79 3.71 -9.68 -6.16
CA ARG A 79 2.59 -10.62 -6.07
C ARG A 79 1.32 -9.97 -6.62
N PRO A 80 0.76 -10.42 -7.76
CA PRO A 80 -0.45 -9.83 -8.32
C PRO A 80 -1.65 -9.90 -7.37
N GLU A 81 -1.73 -10.95 -6.55
CA GLU A 81 -2.82 -11.16 -5.59
C GLU A 81 -2.78 -10.11 -4.47
N ALA A 82 -1.59 -9.67 -4.07
CA ALA A 82 -1.43 -8.58 -3.10
C ALA A 82 -1.96 -7.26 -3.66
N LEU A 83 -1.67 -6.96 -4.93
CA LEU A 83 -2.18 -5.77 -5.61
C LEU A 83 -3.70 -5.83 -5.78
N ARG A 84 -4.25 -6.99 -6.17
CA ARG A 84 -5.71 -7.20 -6.25
C ARG A 84 -6.39 -6.95 -4.91
N ALA A 85 -5.82 -7.46 -3.81
CA ALA A 85 -6.36 -7.22 -2.47
C ALA A 85 -6.31 -5.73 -2.08
N MET A 86 -5.24 -5.01 -2.42
CA MET A 86 -5.16 -3.57 -2.21
C MET A 86 -6.22 -2.79 -3.01
N VAL A 87 -6.45 -3.15 -4.28
CA VAL A 87 -7.48 -2.54 -5.11
C VAL A 87 -8.86 -2.77 -4.50
N ALA A 88 -9.18 -3.99 -4.07
CA ALA A 88 -10.44 -4.29 -3.41
C ALA A 88 -10.67 -3.45 -2.13
N HIS A 89 -9.62 -3.20 -1.34
CA HIS A 89 -9.72 -2.30 -0.19
C HIS A 89 -9.99 -0.84 -0.59
N LEU A 90 -9.36 -0.35 -1.66
CA LEU A 90 -9.60 0.99 -2.19
C LEU A 90 -11.01 1.14 -2.75
N GLU A 91 -11.53 0.13 -3.46
CA GLU A 91 -12.92 0.10 -3.94
C GLU A 91 -13.90 0.22 -2.77
N GLN A 92 -13.69 -0.54 -1.69
CA GLN A 92 -14.51 -0.41 -0.47
C GLN A 92 -14.42 0.98 0.19
N TRP A 93 -13.29 1.68 0.07
CA TRP A 93 -13.15 3.05 0.56
C TRP A 93 -13.93 4.02 -0.31
N ILE A 94 -13.83 3.89 -1.64
CA ILE A 94 -14.57 4.70 -2.62
C ILE A 94 -16.08 4.58 -2.36
N GLU A 95 -16.59 3.36 -2.26
CA GLU A 95 -18.01 3.13 -1.94
C GLU A 95 -18.43 3.75 -0.61
N ARG A 96 -17.53 3.78 0.39
CA ARG A 96 -17.82 4.44 1.67
C ARG A 96 -17.85 5.94 1.51
N THR A 97 -16.95 6.53 0.74
CA THR A 97 -16.95 7.98 0.49
C THR A 97 -18.19 8.45 -0.25
N GLU A 98 -18.74 7.65 -1.17
CA GLU A 98 -19.98 7.97 -1.88
C GLU A 98 -21.23 7.93 -0.98
N ARG A 99 -21.17 7.20 0.15
CA ARG A 99 -22.24 7.14 1.15
C ARG A 99 -22.14 8.25 2.20
N ILE A 100 -21.06 9.04 2.20
CA ILE A 100 -20.95 10.19 3.10
C ILE A 100 -21.88 11.26 2.52
N GLU A 101 -23.07 11.41 3.11
CA GLU A 101 -23.88 12.60 2.90
C GLU A 101 -23.09 13.82 3.40
N ASP A 102 -23.05 14.88 2.59
CA ASP A 102 -22.42 16.14 2.99
C ASP A 102 -22.98 16.60 4.34
N CYS A 103 -22.13 17.27 5.12
CA CYS A 103 -22.55 17.90 6.38
C CYS A 103 -23.55 19.02 6.08
N HIS A 104 -24.82 18.67 5.92
CA HIS A 104 -25.93 19.60 5.75
C HIS A 104 -26.35 20.16 7.12
N GLU A 105 -27.01 21.33 7.11
CA GLU A 105 -27.51 22.03 8.30
C GLU A 105 -28.39 21.16 9.22
N THR A 106 -28.91 20.04 8.72
CA THR A 106 -29.75 19.07 9.43
C THR A 106 -29.00 17.86 10.00
N ASN A 107 -27.70 17.68 9.70
CA ASN A 107 -26.87 16.60 10.24
C ASN A 107 -25.58 17.18 10.84
N PRO A 108 -25.67 17.86 12.01
CA PRO A 108 -24.54 18.56 12.58
C PRO A 108 -23.43 17.58 12.96
N CYS A 109 -22.20 17.91 12.58
CA CYS A 109 -21.01 17.15 12.99
C CYS A 109 -21.05 16.93 14.51
N ARG A 110 -20.99 15.67 14.95
CA ARG A 110 -20.96 15.30 16.38
C ARG A 110 -19.61 15.63 17.05
N PHE A 111 -18.81 16.49 16.42
CA PHE A 111 -17.54 16.94 16.95
C PHE A 111 -17.82 18.02 18.00
N LYS A 112 -17.42 17.74 19.25
CA LYS A 112 -17.45 18.75 20.31
C LYS A 112 -16.28 19.69 20.10
N LEU A 113 -16.58 20.96 19.85
CA LEU A 113 -15.59 22.04 19.93
C LEU A 113 -15.12 22.17 21.39
N ASP A 114 -13.94 22.76 21.59
CA ASP A 114 -13.32 22.92 22.91
C ASP A 114 -14.17 23.78 23.87
N ASP A 115 -15.12 24.55 23.33
CA ASP A 115 -16.13 25.33 24.07
C ASP A 115 -17.37 24.52 24.50
N GLY A 116 -17.41 23.22 24.17
CA GLY A 116 -18.51 22.32 24.49
C GLY A 116 -19.69 22.36 23.52
N THR A 117 -19.64 23.14 22.44
CA THR A 117 -20.68 23.17 21.40
C THR A 117 -20.44 22.13 20.30
N ASN A 118 -21.50 21.66 19.65
CA ASN A 118 -21.37 20.86 18.43
C ASN A 118 -21.18 21.83 17.26
N GLY A 119 -20.05 21.76 16.56
CA GLY A 119 -19.74 22.65 15.46
C GLY A 119 -19.00 21.95 14.32
N CYS A 120 -19.13 22.49 13.11
CA CYS A 120 -18.40 22.03 11.94
C CYS A 120 -17.11 22.84 11.80
N LEU A 121 -15.95 22.20 11.92
CA LEU A 121 -14.62 22.83 11.75
C LEU A 121 -14.39 23.46 10.35
N TYR A 122 -15.31 23.25 9.40
CA TYR A 122 -15.24 23.79 8.04
C TYR A 122 -15.92 25.15 7.88
N ARG A 123 -16.64 25.67 8.90
CA ARG A 123 -17.09 27.07 8.95
C ARG A 123 -16.22 27.85 9.94
N SER A 124 -15.00 28.20 9.52
CA SER A 124 -14.26 29.29 10.14
C SER A 124 -13.88 30.29 9.04
N GLU A 125 -14.81 31.20 8.73
CA GLU A 125 -14.45 32.56 8.31
C GLU A 125 -14.45 33.44 9.56
#